data_AF-A0A0F9MLU7-F1
#
_entry.id   AF-A0A0F9MLU7-F1
#
_cell.length_a   1.000
_cell.length_b   1.000
_cell.length_c   1.000
_cell.angle_alpha   90.00
_cell.angle_beta   90.00
_cell.angle_gamma   90.00
#
_symmetry.space_group_name_H-M   'P 1'
#
loop_
_entity.id
_entity.type
_entity.pdbx_description
1 polymer ?
#
loop_
_entity_poly.entity_id
_entity_poly.type
_entity_poly.pdbx_seq_one_letter_code
_entity_poly.pdbx_strand_id
1 'polypeptide(L)'
;MKELIILGLGPTRVLCPYDKETWGVNLVYRVAKRLDRLFIFDELYEGRKDFSLEDLRKLKCPIMHKRLRPDLNLNLEVYPIHEIIKKFNDDYFTNAICYMIAYALYLGYEKIDLYGIDHIIHQGYVMEKGGVEHWVGVAAGRGVEVMIPYGSALCKTKDGKLYGYEYNYNDTDFRIPEEAIFA
;
A
#
# COMPACT_ATOMS: atom_id res chain seq x y z
N MET A 1 -12.45 1.95 16.23
CA MET A 1 -11.99 2.02 14.84
C MET A 1 -10.51 1.68 14.82
N LYS A 2 -10.14 0.60 14.13
CA LYS A 2 -8.74 0.19 13.97
C LYS A 2 -8.16 0.82 12.70
N GLU A 3 -7.17 1.70 12.85
CA GLU A 3 -6.62 2.48 11.74
C GLU A 3 -5.14 2.17 11.47
N LEU A 4 -4.73 2.23 10.21
CA LEU A 4 -3.39 1.87 9.76
C LEU A 4 -2.84 2.87 8.75
N ILE A 5 -1.54 3.12 8.79
CA ILE A 5 -0.76 3.68 7.68
C ILE A 5 0.02 2.56 6.99
N ILE A 6 -0.06 2.50 5.66
CA ILE A 6 0.86 1.74 4.82
C ILE A 6 1.81 2.74 4.15
N LEU A 7 3.10 2.56 4.38
CA LEU A 7 4.16 3.47 3.96
C LEU A 7 5.06 2.82 2.90
N GLY A 8 5.12 3.45 1.72
CA GLY A 8 6.03 3.20 0.62
C GLY A 8 7.17 4.22 0.53
N LEU A 9 8.00 4.09 -0.51
CA LEU A 9 9.16 4.96 -0.76
C LEU A 9 8.89 6.16 -1.69
N GLY A 10 7.71 6.24 -2.29
CA GLY A 10 7.33 7.31 -3.20
C GLY A 10 7.42 8.72 -2.57
N PRO A 11 7.44 9.77 -3.40
CA PRO A 11 7.48 11.16 -2.95
C PRO A 11 6.48 11.51 -1.84
N THR A 12 5.24 11.03 -1.88
CA THR A 12 4.23 11.41 -0.87
C THR A 12 4.50 10.85 0.53
N ARG A 13 5.52 9.99 0.71
CA ARG A 13 5.96 9.50 2.03
C ARG A 13 6.27 10.63 3.01
N VAL A 14 6.70 11.79 2.51
CA VAL A 14 7.03 12.97 3.34
C VAL A 14 5.80 13.56 4.04
N LEU A 15 4.60 13.23 3.56
CA LEU A 15 3.33 13.65 4.14
C LEU A 15 2.85 12.70 5.25
N CYS A 16 3.54 11.58 5.48
CA CYS A 16 3.14 10.60 6.49
C CYS A 16 3.20 11.21 7.90
N PRO A 17 2.08 11.26 8.65
CA PRO A 17 2.02 11.87 9.98
C PRO A 17 2.64 11.00 11.07
N TYR A 18 2.70 9.67 10.87
CA TYR A 18 3.10 8.69 11.90
C TYR A 18 2.27 8.80 13.20
N ASP A 19 0.98 9.10 13.09
CA ASP A 19 0.05 9.28 14.21
C ASP A 19 -0.70 8.00 14.63
N LYS A 20 -0.64 6.95 13.80
CA LYS A 20 -1.25 5.63 14.05
C LYS A 20 -0.29 4.50 13.68
N GLU A 21 -0.73 3.25 13.83
CA GLU A 21 0.10 2.10 13.45
C GLU A 21 0.63 2.25 12.01
N THR A 22 1.92 2.03 11.79
CA THR A 22 2.59 2.30 10.52
C THR A 22 3.35 1.08 10.05
N TRP A 23 2.93 0.51 8.93
CA TRP A 23 3.60 -0.60 8.26
C TRP A 23 4.42 -0.09 7.08
N GLY A 24 5.69 -0.50 7.01
CA GLY A 24 6.59 -0.13 5.92
C GLY A 24 6.81 -1.28 4.94
N VAL A 25 7.25 -0.96 3.73
CA VAL A 25 7.64 -1.95 2.72
C VAL A 25 9.12 -1.84 2.35
N ASN A 26 9.78 -2.96 2.11
CA ASN A 26 11.13 -3.03 1.55
C ASN A 26 12.13 -2.12 2.27
N LEU A 27 12.66 -1.10 1.59
CA LEU A 27 13.71 -0.22 2.11
C LEU A 27 13.17 0.99 2.89
N VAL A 28 11.85 1.07 3.14
CA VAL A 28 11.23 2.16 3.91
C VAL A 28 11.84 2.29 5.30
N TYR A 29 12.31 1.20 5.92
CA TYR A 29 12.98 1.25 7.23
C TYR A 29 14.21 2.17 7.28
N ARG A 30 14.82 2.51 6.14
CA ARG A 30 15.97 3.41 6.08
C ARG A 30 15.62 4.89 6.22
N VAL A 31 14.35 5.24 5.98
CA VAL A 31 13.89 6.63 5.92
C VAL A 31 12.70 6.92 6.83
N ALA A 32 11.99 5.88 7.27
CA ALA A 32 10.83 6.03 8.14
C ALA A 32 11.24 6.48 9.54
N LYS A 33 10.44 7.35 10.15
CA LYS A 33 10.65 7.81 11.54
C LYS A 33 10.47 6.68 12.55
N ARG A 34 9.48 5.83 12.30
CA ARG A 34 9.17 4.61 13.07
C ARG A 34 8.39 3.65 12.19
N LEU A 35 8.42 2.37 12.53
CA LEU A 35 7.60 1.32 11.93
C LEU A 35 7.14 0.38 13.04
N ASP A 36 5.89 -0.04 12.97
CA ASP A 36 5.32 -1.08 13.81
C ASP A 36 5.48 -2.47 13.17
N ARG A 37 5.62 -2.50 11.84
CA ARG A 37 5.88 -3.72 11.04
C ARG A 37 6.58 -3.37 9.73
N LEU A 38 7.44 -4.25 9.25
CA LEU A 38 8.05 -4.13 7.93
C LEU A 38 7.65 -5.32 7.05
N PHE A 39 7.36 -5.10 5.78
CA PHE A 39 7.04 -6.16 4.81
C PHE A 39 8.14 -6.25 3.78
N ILE A 40 8.74 -7.44 3.64
CA ILE A 40 9.72 -7.73 2.60
C ILE A 40 9.33 -9.08 2.00
N PHE A 41 9.05 -9.14 0.70
CA PHE A 41 8.73 -10.41 0.01
C PHE A 41 9.84 -10.87 -0.95
N ASP A 42 10.80 -9.99 -1.22
CA ASP A 42 11.99 -10.31 -1.99
C ASP A 42 12.90 -11.29 -1.24
N GLU A 43 13.72 -12.04 -1.97
CA GLU A 43 14.65 -13.00 -1.37
C GLU A 43 15.74 -12.31 -0.53
N LEU A 44 15.84 -12.66 0.73
CA LEU A 44 16.89 -12.19 1.63
C LEU A 44 18.05 -13.19 1.67
N TYR A 45 19.27 -12.72 1.49
CA TYR A 45 20.50 -13.53 1.56
C TYR A 45 21.71 -12.65 1.87
N GLU A 46 22.75 -13.24 2.44
CA GLU A 46 24.01 -12.56 2.76
C GLU A 46 24.70 -12.03 1.50
N GLY A 47 25.24 -10.82 1.56
CA GLY A 47 25.92 -10.16 0.43
C GLY A 47 24.98 -9.45 -0.57
N ARG A 48 23.67 -9.44 -0.32
CA ARG A 48 22.71 -8.62 -1.09
C ARG A 48 23.02 -7.13 -0.90
N LYS A 49 23.15 -6.35 -1.99
CA LYS A 49 23.61 -4.94 -1.95
C LYS A 49 22.52 -3.95 -1.58
N ASP A 50 21.28 -4.23 -1.95
CA ASP A 50 20.12 -3.36 -1.73
C ASP A 50 19.55 -3.51 -0.30
N PHE A 51 19.62 -4.70 0.30
CA PHE A 51 19.19 -4.96 1.68
C PHE A 51 20.36 -5.29 2.60
N SER A 52 20.56 -4.47 3.63
CA SER A 52 21.54 -4.75 4.68
C SER A 52 20.89 -5.66 5.72
N LEU A 53 21.31 -6.92 5.80
CA LEU A 53 20.84 -7.84 6.84
C LEU A 53 21.22 -7.36 8.23
N GLU A 54 22.35 -6.67 8.36
CA GLU A 54 22.76 -6.06 9.63
C GLU A 54 21.77 -4.99 10.09
N ASP A 55 21.27 -4.14 9.19
CA ASP A 55 20.25 -3.14 9.53
C ASP A 55 18.91 -3.80 9.87
N LEU A 56 18.52 -4.84 9.13
CA LEU A 56 17.30 -5.59 9.41
C LEU A 56 17.33 -6.27 10.79
N ARG A 57 18.50 -6.78 11.23
CA ARG A 57 18.69 -7.35 12.58
C ARG A 57 18.53 -6.31 13.69
N LYS A 58 18.78 -5.03 13.41
CA LYS A 58 18.64 -3.93 14.38
C LYS A 58 17.20 -3.42 14.53
N LEU A 59 16.30 -3.82 13.63
CA LEU A 59 14.90 -3.41 13.69
C LEU A 59 14.20 -4.02 14.91
N LYS A 60 13.44 -3.20 15.63
CA LYS A 60 12.65 -3.62 16.79
C LYS A 60 11.30 -4.21 16.40
N CYS A 61 10.77 -3.81 15.24
CA CYS A 61 9.51 -4.30 14.71
C CYS A 61 9.69 -5.66 14.01
N PRO A 62 8.63 -6.50 13.96
CA PRO A 62 8.65 -7.72 13.16
C PRO A 62 8.72 -7.43 11.66
N ILE A 63 9.34 -8.35 10.93
CA ILE A 63 9.45 -8.34 9.48
C ILE A 63 8.55 -9.44 8.92
N MET A 64 7.48 -9.06 8.27
CA MET A 64 6.60 -9.97 7.56
C MET A 64 7.25 -10.47 6.27
N HIS A 65 7.34 -11.78 6.11
CA HIS A 65 7.97 -12.46 4.97
C HIS A 65 7.13 -13.65 4.48
N LYS A 66 7.39 -14.14 3.27
CA LYS A 66 6.67 -15.28 2.68
C LYS A 66 7.02 -16.64 3.29
N ARG A 67 8.12 -16.73 4.04
CA ARG A 67 8.59 -17.96 4.71
C ARG A 67 9.50 -17.64 5.88
N LEU A 68 9.71 -18.60 6.78
CA LEU A 68 10.77 -18.46 7.77
C LEU A 68 12.15 -18.61 7.11
N ARG A 69 13.12 -17.89 7.67
CA ARG A 69 14.55 -17.98 7.33
C ARG A 69 15.40 -17.95 8.60
N PRO A 70 15.41 -19.04 9.39
CA PRO A 70 16.15 -19.11 10.65
C PRO A 70 17.64 -18.85 10.47
N ASP A 71 18.19 -19.19 9.30
CA ASP A 71 19.57 -18.95 8.90
C ASP A 71 19.99 -17.47 8.90
N LEU A 72 19.04 -16.54 8.74
CA LEU A 72 19.33 -15.11 8.70
C LEU A 72 19.34 -14.43 10.07
N ASN A 73 18.82 -15.12 11.10
CA ASN A 73 18.63 -14.58 12.46
C ASN A 73 17.89 -13.22 12.44
N LEU A 74 16.73 -13.18 11.78
CA LEU A 74 15.86 -12.02 11.68
C LEU A 74 14.56 -12.24 12.47
N ASN A 75 13.96 -11.18 12.98
CA ASN A 75 12.63 -11.20 13.60
C ASN A 75 11.53 -11.36 12.52
N LEU A 76 11.43 -12.55 11.94
CA LEU A 76 10.51 -12.84 10.84
C LEU A 76 9.18 -13.38 11.34
N GLU A 77 8.09 -12.86 10.78
CA GLU A 77 6.76 -13.46 10.85
C GLU A 77 6.35 -13.94 9.46
N VAL A 78 5.66 -15.09 9.40
CA VAL A 78 5.21 -15.65 8.13
C VAL A 78 3.87 -15.06 7.75
N TYR A 79 3.78 -14.56 6.53
CA TYR A 79 2.55 -14.04 5.98
C TYR A 79 1.54 -15.18 5.72
N PRO A 80 0.30 -15.11 6.24
CA PRO A 80 -0.68 -16.19 6.15
C PRO A 80 -1.38 -16.21 4.78
N ILE A 81 -0.62 -16.40 3.69
CA ILE A 81 -1.12 -16.25 2.31
C ILE A 81 -2.31 -17.17 2.00
N HIS A 82 -2.27 -18.42 2.44
CA HIS A 82 -3.35 -19.38 2.18
C HIS A 82 -4.66 -18.98 2.86
N GLU A 83 -4.59 -18.46 4.09
CA GLU A 83 -5.78 -18.00 4.81
C GLU A 83 -6.37 -16.75 4.17
N ILE A 84 -5.51 -15.86 3.69
CA ILE A 84 -5.91 -14.62 3.01
C ILE A 84 -6.57 -14.91 1.67
N ILE A 85 -5.95 -15.73 0.82
CA ILE A 85 -6.54 -16.16 -0.46
C ILE A 85 -7.89 -16.82 -0.19
N LYS A 86 -7.96 -17.72 0.80
CA LYS A 86 -9.22 -18.40 1.15
C LYS A 86 -10.29 -17.43 1.67
N LYS A 87 -9.93 -16.45 2.51
CA LYS A 87 -10.86 -15.49 3.10
C LYS A 87 -11.45 -14.54 2.05
N PHE A 88 -10.64 -14.09 1.10
CA PHE A 88 -11.06 -13.13 0.09
C PHE A 88 -11.49 -13.77 -1.23
N ASN A 89 -11.22 -15.07 -1.41
CA ASN A 89 -11.37 -15.79 -2.67
C ASN A 89 -10.68 -15.05 -3.83
N ASP A 90 -9.45 -14.60 -3.56
CA ASP A 90 -8.71 -13.69 -4.44
C ASP A 90 -7.20 -13.90 -4.27
N ASP A 91 -6.49 -14.04 -5.38
CA ASP A 91 -5.04 -14.24 -5.45
C ASP A 91 -4.33 -13.18 -6.32
N TYR A 92 -5.00 -12.08 -6.65
CA TYR A 92 -4.45 -11.02 -7.50
C TYR A 92 -3.49 -10.11 -6.73
N PHE A 93 -2.25 -10.57 -6.54
CA PHE A 93 -1.18 -9.82 -5.87
C PHE A 93 -0.07 -9.43 -6.85
N THR A 94 0.00 -8.15 -7.23
CA THR A 94 1.03 -7.65 -8.18
C THR A 94 2.31 -7.21 -7.49
N ASN A 95 2.25 -6.80 -6.22
CA ASN A 95 3.41 -6.36 -5.44
C ASN A 95 3.16 -6.45 -3.92
N ALA A 96 4.19 -6.11 -3.13
CA ALA A 96 4.14 -6.15 -1.66
C ALA A 96 3.03 -5.29 -1.02
N ILE A 97 2.60 -4.20 -1.67
CA ILE A 97 1.52 -3.34 -1.16
C ILE A 97 0.18 -4.08 -1.19
N CYS A 98 -0.08 -4.90 -2.22
CA CYS A 98 -1.26 -5.75 -2.29
C CYS A 98 -1.37 -6.66 -1.05
N TYR A 99 -0.25 -7.30 -0.67
CA TYR A 99 -0.19 -8.13 0.54
C TYR A 99 -0.45 -7.31 1.81
N MET A 100 0.08 -6.09 1.92
CA MET A 100 -0.14 -5.24 3.09
C MET A 100 -1.62 -4.85 3.25
N ILE A 101 -2.29 -4.46 2.16
CA ILE A 101 -3.73 -4.14 2.19
C ILE A 101 -4.54 -5.38 2.55
N ALA A 102 -4.30 -6.52 1.89
CA ALA A 102 -5.03 -7.75 2.18
C ALA A 102 -4.86 -8.23 3.63
N TYR A 103 -3.66 -8.09 4.18
CA TYR A 103 -3.39 -8.42 5.59
C TYR A 103 -4.08 -7.47 6.56
N ALA A 104 -4.14 -6.17 6.25
CA ALA A 104 -4.92 -5.21 7.03
C ALA A 104 -6.41 -5.58 7.03
N LEU A 105 -6.97 -5.93 5.88
CA LEU A 105 -8.35 -6.42 5.80
C LEU A 105 -8.54 -7.73 6.58
N TYR A 106 -7.57 -8.64 6.51
CA TYR A 106 -7.62 -9.91 7.24
C TYR A 106 -7.67 -9.69 8.76
N LEU A 107 -6.89 -8.71 9.26
CA LEU A 107 -6.84 -8.30 10.66
C LEU A 107 -7.97 -7.36 11.11
N GLY A 108 -8.89 -7.00 10.22
CA GLY A 108 -10.06 -6.18 10.53
C GLY A 108 -9.75 -4.69 10.76
N TYR A 109 -8.82 -4.09 10.00
CA TYR A 109 -8.68 -2.64 9.99
C TYR A 109 -9.87 -2.00 9.26
N GLU A 110 -10.33 -0.86 9.79
CA GLU A 110 -11.49 -0.10 9.31
C GLU A 110 -11.07 1.13 8.49
N LYS A 111 -9.80 1.56 8.63
CA LYS A 111 -9.20 2.65 7.84
C LYS A 111 -7.75 2.35 7.48
N ILE A 112 -7.37 2.66 6.23
CA ILE A 112 -6.02 2.47 5.70
C ILE A 112 -5.57 3.74 4.97
N ASP A 113 -4.51 4.37 5.45
CA ASP A 113 -3.90 5.55 4.85
C ASP A 113 -2.65 5.14 4.04
N LEU A 114 -2.63 5.46 2.75
CA LEU A 114 -1.56 5.07 1.83
C LEU A 114 -0.59 6.22 1.59
N TYR A 115 0.65 6.17 2.10
CA TYR A 115 1.66 7.19 1.85
C TYR A 115 2.87 6.63 1.11
N GLY A 116 3.43 7.37 0.16
CA GLY A 116 4.60 6.93 -0.61
C GLY A 116 4.30 5.79 -1.59
N ILE A 117 3.03 5.61 -1.97
CA ILE A 117 2.57 4.61 -2.92
C ILE A 117 1.96 5.37 -4.11
N ASP A 118 2.84 5.95 -4.92
CA ASP A 118 2.46 7.01 -5.86
C ASP A 118 2.21 6.51 -7.28
N HIS A 119 2.99 5.53 -7.77
CA HIS A 119 2.87 4.96 -9.12
C HIS A 119 2.95 5.99 -10.27
N ILE A 120 3.79 7.03 -10.13
CA ILE A 120 3.89 8.14 -11.11
C ILE A 120 5.06 8.01 -12.10
N ILE A 121 6.21 7.44 -11.70
CA ILE A 121 7.49 7.75 -12.37
C ILE A 121 8.08 6.57 -13.18
N HIS A 122 7.74 5.30 -12.87
CA HIS A 122 8.38 4.15 -13.50
C HIS A 122 7.38 3.20 -14.18
N GLN A 123 7.72 2.75 -15.40
CA GLN A 123 6.89 1.85 -16.20
C GLN A 123 6.51 0.55 -15.46
N GLY A 124 7.43 -0.04 -14.68
CA GLY A 124 7.13 -1.21 -13.85
C GLY A 124 6.01 -0.93 -12.83
N TYR A 125 6.01 0.25 -12.22
CA TYR A 125 4.96 0.65 -11.30
C TYR A 125 3.62 0.90 -12.00
N VAL A 126 3.60 1.27 -13.28
CA VAL A 126 2.33 1.36 -14.04
C VAL A 126 1.69 -0.03 -14.17
N MET A 127 2.49 -1.07 -14.41
CA MET A 127 1.99 -2.45 -14.52
C MET A 127 1.51 -3.01 -13.17
N GLU A 128 2.17 -2.62 -12.07
CA GLU A 128 1.78 -3.05 -10.73
C GLU A 128 0.59 -2.28 -10.15
N LYS A 129 0.34 -1.06 -10.66
CA LYS A 129 -0.70 -0.13 -10.18
C LYS A 129 -2.07 -0.82 -10.09
N GLY A 130 -2.45 -1.57 -11.12
CA GLY A 130 -3.75 -2.24 -11.19
C GLY A 130 -4.03 -3.20 -10.04
N GLY A 131 -3.00 -3.89 -9.52
CA GLY A 131 -3.17 -4.78 -8.36
C GLY A 131 -3.38 -4.01 -7.06
N VAL A 132 -2.70 -2.87 -6.88
CA VAL A 132 -2.94 -2.02 -5.71
C VAL A 132 -4.35 -1.44 -5.75
N GLU A 133 -4.78 -0.91 -6.90
CA GLU A 133 -6.13 -0.36 -7.09
C GLU A 133 -7.21 -1.43 -6.92
N HIS A 134 -6.95 -2.67 -7.36
CA HIS A 134 -7.82 -3.82 -7.09
C HIS A 134 -8.02 -4.03 -5.59
N TRP A 135 -6.96 -4.12 -4.79
CA TRP A 135 -7.07 -4.31 -3.34
C TRP A 135 -7.66 -3.11 -2.60
N VAL A 136 -7.48 -1.89 -3.12
CA VAL A 136 -8.21 -0.69 -2.65
C VAL A 136 -9.71 -0.85 -2.92
N GLY A 137 -10.11 -1.32 -4.10
CA GLY A 137 -11.51 -1.62 -4.42
C GLY A 137 -12.09 -2.72 -3.52
N VAL A 138 -11.34 -3.78 -3.25
CA VAL A 138 -11.71 -4.87 -2.32
C VAL A 138 -11.93 -4.33 -0.90
N ALA A 139 -11.10 -3.39 -0.44
CA ALA A 139 -11.23 -2.71 0.84
C ALA A 139 -12.48 -1.83 0.90
N ALA A 140 -12.66 -0.95 -0.10
CA ALA A 140 -13.81 -0.05 -0.20
C ALA A 140 -15.13 -0.83 -0.25
N GLY A 141 -15.21 -1.90 -1.05
CA GLY A 141 -16.38 -2.79 -1.11
C GLY A 141 -16.71 -3.53 0.20
N ARG A 142 -15.80 -3.48 1.18
CA ARG A 142 -15.99 -4.01 2.55
C ARG A 142 -16.25 -2.92 3.58
N GLY A 143 -16.43 -1.67 3.15
CA GLY A 143 -16.67 -0.52 4.03
C GLY A 143 -15.41 -0.02 4.75
N VAL A 144 -14.21 -0.39 4.29
CA VAL A 144 -12.95 0.12 4.84
C VAL A 144 -12.60 1.44 4.15
N GLU A 145 -12.38 2.50 4.92
CA GLU A 145 -11.97 3.80 4.38
C GLU A 145 -10.52 3.71 3.91
N VAL A 146 -10.25 4.14 2.68
CA VAL A 146 -8.88 4.22 2.15
C VAL A 146 -8.56 5.66 1.77
N MET A 147 -7.58 6.24 2.45
CA MET A 147 -7.11 7.60 2.14
C MET A 147 -5.86 7.54 1.27
N ILE A 148 -5.88 8.28 0.16
CA ILE A 148 -4.79 8.38 -0.80
C ILE A 148 -4.41 9.87 -0.96
N PRO A 149 -3.14 10.26 -0.73
CA PRO A 149 -2.72 11.65 -0.80
C PRO A 149 -2.84 12.21 -2.22
N TYR A 150 -3.06 13.53 -2.31
CA TYR A 150 -3.25 14.23 -3.59
C TYR A 150 -2.12 13.96 -4.60
N GLY A 151 -0.89 13.78 -4.14
CA GLY A 151 0.29 13.52 -5.00
C GLY A 151 0.48 12.07 -5.48
N SER A 152 -0.40 11.12 -5.15
CA SER A 152 -0.37 9.75 -5.70
C SER A 152 -1.25 9.66 -6.96
N ALA A 153 -0.90 8.80 -7.92
CA ALA A 153 -1.74 8.51 -9.09
C ALA A 153 -2.71 7.34 -8.87
N LEU A 154 -2.71 6.69 -7.70
CA LEU A 154 -3.64 5.61 -7.38
C LEU A 154 -5.09 6.11 -7.38
N CYS A 155 -5.99 5.31 -7.95
CA CYS A 155 -7.43 5.53 -8.03
C CYS A 155 -7.80 6.90 -8.60
N LYS A 156 -6.96 7.41 -9.51
CA LYS A 156 -7.16 8.69 -10.20
C LYS A 156 -7.11 8.52 -11.70
N THR A 157 -7.97 9.27 -12.37
CA THR A 157 -7.93 9.47 -13.81
C THR A 157 -6.76 10.39 -14.18
N LYS A 158 -6.44 10.47 -15.48
CA LYS A 158 -5.29 11.23 -16.00
C LYS A 158 -5.24 12.70 -15.54
N ASP A 159 -6.41 13.29 -15.30
CA ASP A 159 -6.62 14.71 -14.99
C ASP A 159 -7.50 14.90 -13.74
N GLY A 160 -7.79 13.83 -13.00
CA GLY A 160 -8.69 13.85 -11.84
C GLY A 160 -10.15 14.09 -12.17
N LYS A 161 -10.56 14.05 -13.45
CA LYS A 161 -11.95 14.23 -13.89
C LYS A 161 -12.60 12.89 -14.25
N LEU A 162 -13.92 12.83 -14.19
CA LEU A 162 -14.68 11.66 -14.65
C LEU A 162 -14.52 11.48 -16.17
N TYR A 163 -14.40 10.24 -16.61
CA TYR A 163 -14.33 9.94 -18.04
C TYR A 163 -15.61 10.41 -18.76
N GLY A 164 -15.45 11.19 -19.83
CA GLY A 164 -16.57 11.81 -20.56
C GLY A 164 -17.04 13.15 -20.00
N TYR A 165 -16.52 13.59 -18.85
CA TYR A 165 -16.80 14.90 -18.26
C TYR A 165 -15.65 15.86 -18.62
N GLU A 166 -15.61 16.28 -19.89
CA GLU A 166 -14.72 17.36 -20.33
C GLU A 166 -15.28 18.72 -19.90
N TYR A 167 -14.40 19.65 -19.55
CA TYR A 167 -14.79 21.04 -19.34
C TYR A 167 -15.13 21.64 -20.71
N ASN A 168 -16.41 21.73 -21.04
CA ASN A 168 -16.85 22.47 -22.20
C ASN A 168 -16.88 23.95 -21.79
N TYR A 169 -15.91 24.76 -22.23
CA TYR A 169 -15.80 26.18 -21.87
C TYR A 169 -17.05 27.01 -22.22
N ASN A 170 -17.93 26.47 -23.07
CA ASN A 170 -19.19 27.09 -23.49
C ASN A 170 -20.43 26.48 -22.80
N ASP A 171 -20.25 25.51 -21.91
CA ASP A 171 -21.35 24.84 -21.21
C ASP A 171 -21.42 25.37 -19.78
N THR A 172 -22.18 26.45 -19.60
CA THR A 172 -22.40 27.09 -18.29
C THR A 172 -23.35 26.32 -17.38
N ASP A 173 -23.90 25.20 -17.86
CA ASP A 173 -24.92 24.41 -17.14
C ASP A 173 -24.44 22.99 -16.77
N PHE A 174 -23.15 22.69 -16.95
CA PHE A 174 -22.59 21.39 -16.61
C PHE A 174 -22.43 21.22 -15.09
N ARG A 175 -23.54 20.94 -14.42
CA ARG A 175 -23.55 20.47 -13.02
C ARG A 175 -23.16 18.99 -13.03
N ILE A 176 -22.09 18.66 -12.30
CA ILE A 176 -21.87 17.27 -11.90
C ILE A 176 -23.09 16.88 -11.06
N PRO A 177 -23.81 15.79 -11.38
CA PRO A 177 -24.90 15.32 -10.55
C PRO A 177 -24.37 15.12 -9.12
N GLU A 178 -25.04 15.64 -8.10
CA GLU A 178 -24.57 15.57 -6.71
C GLU A 178 -24.33 14.11 -6.28
N GLU A 179 -25.00 13.15 -6.93
CA GLU A 179 -24.82 11.72 -6.69
C GLU A 179 -23.46 11.18 -7.17
N ALA A 180 -22.73 11.90 -8.03
CA ALA A 180 -21.44 11.49 -8.59
C ALA A 180 -20.23 12.12 -7.87
N ILE A 181 -20.46 12.99 -6.88
CA ILE A 181 -19.40 13.73 -6.15
C ILE A 181 -18.88 12.94 -4.93
N PHE A 182 -19.59 11.89 -4.52
CA PHE A 182 -19.30 11.12 -3.30
C PHE A 182 -19.08 9.61 -3.54
N ALA A 183 -18.49 9.22 -4.67
CA ALA A 183 -18.02 7.85 -4.90
C ALA A 183 -16.53 7.69 -4.55
#